data_AF-A0A485JPE1-F1
#
_entry.id   AF-A0A485JPE1-F1
#
_cell.length_a   1.000
_cell.length_b   1.000
_cell.length_c   1.000
_cell.angle_alpha   90.00
_cell.angle_beta   90.00
_cell.angle_gamma   90.00
#
_symmetry.space_group_name_H-M   'P 1'
#
loop_
_entity.id
_entity.type
_entity.pdbx_description
1 polymer ?
#
loop_
_entity_poly.entity_id
_entity_poly.type
_entity_poly.pdbx_seq_one_letter_code
_entity_poly.pdbx_strand_id
1 'polypeptide(L)'
;MPADGVISQLGKIEEDKILQAKGHNYSLEALLAGNYLMADLFRNGTFVTTYLSPRDYHRVHMPCNGILREMIYVPGDLFSVNHLTAQNVPNLFARNERVICLFDTEFGPMAQILVGATIVGSIETVWAGTITPPREGIIKRWTWPAGENDGSVALLKGQEMGRFKLGSTVINLFATGKVNLVEQLESLSVTKIGQPLAVSTETFVTPDAEPAPLPAEEIEAEHDASPLVDDKKDQV
;
A
#
# COMPACT_ATOMS: atom_id res chain seq x y z
N MET A 1 -1.03 -6.06 4.36
CA MET A 1 -0.04 -6.35 3.32
C MET A 1 -0.64 -5.99 1.98
N PRO A 2 0.02 -5.15 1.18
CA PRO A 2 -0.52 -4.62 -0.07
C PRO A 2 -0.28 -5.54 -1.27
N ALA A 3 0.62 -6.52 -1.18
CA ALA A 3 0.97 -7.38 -2.30
C ALA A 3 1.43 -8.77 -1.82
N ASP A 4 1.26 -9.76 -2.71
CA ASP A 4 1.86 -11.08 -2.58
C ASP A 4 3.33 -11.02 -2.97
N GLY A 5 4.20 -11.65 -2.18
CA GLY A 5 5.63 -11.62 -2.46
C GLY A 5 6.48 -11.90 -1.24
N VAL A 6 7.59 -11.18 -1.13
CA VAL A 6 8.56 -11.31 -0.05
C VAL A 6 9.06 -9.94 0.36
N ILE A 7 9.16 -9.67 1.66
CA ILE A 7 9.78 -8.43 2.14
C ILE A 7 11.27 -8.44 1.80
N SER A 8 11.71 -7.45 1.03
CA SER A 8 13.13 -7.21 0.78
C SER A 8 13.76 -6.60 2.03
N GLN A 9 13.27 -5.44 2.46
CA GLN A 9 13.72 -4.70 3.64
C GLN A 9 12.54 -3.96 4.25
N LEU A 10 12.58 -3.76 5.56
CA LEU A 10 11.60 -2.99 6.31
C LEU A 10 12.27 -2.33 7.51
N GLY A 11 11.67 -1.29 8.05
CA GLY A 11 12.12 -0.68 9.29
C GLY A 11 11.91 0.82 9.31
N LYS A 12 12.71 1.49 10.14
CA LYS A 12 12.72 2.94 10.23
C LYS A 12 13.56 3.54 9.10
N ILE A 13 13.10 4.67 8.59
CA ILE A 13 13.90 5.55 7.77
C ILE A 13 14.77 6.35 8.73
N GLU A 14 16.09 6.38 8.54
CA GLU A 14 17.00 7.11 9.41
C GLU A 14 17.30 8.48 8.79
N GLU A 15 16.70 9.53 9.35
CA GLU A 15 16.63 10.86 8.74
C GLU A 15 16.00 10.82 7.34
N ASP A 16 16.83 10.72 6.32
CA ASP A 16 16.50 10.64 4.88
C ASP A 16 16.75 9.25 4.30
N LYS A 17 17.46 8.38 5.02
CA LYS A 17 18.07 7.18 4.45
C LYS A 17 17.17 5.96 4.62
N ILE A 18 16.86 5.33 3.50
CA ILE A 18 16.13 4.06 3.42
C ILE A 18 17.13 2.94 3.14
N LEU A 19 17.03 1.84 3.89
CA LEU A 19 17.86 0.66 3.68
C LEU A 19 17.42 -0.11 2.43
N GLN A 20 18.32 -0.25 1.46
CA GLN A 20 18.09 -1.05 0.24
C GLN A 20 18.48 -2.51 0.47
N ALA A 21 19.66 -2.71 1.04
CA ALA A 21 20.29 -3.97 1.36
C ALA A 21 21.45 -3.71 2.31
N LYS A 22 22.08 -4.77 2.84
CA LYS A 22 23.23 -4.61 3.74
C LYS A 22 24.33 -3.77 3.07
N GLY A 23 24.73 -2.67 3.73
CA GLY A 23 25.74 -1.74 3.23
C GLY A 23 25.27 -0.77 2.14
N HIS A 24 23.99 -0.78 1.77
CA HIS A 24 23.42 0.07 0.73
C HIS A 24 22.15 0.78 1.22
N ASN A 25 22.18 2.11 1.19
CA ASN A 25 21.03 2.96 1.42
C ASN A 25 20.80 3.89 0.22
N TYR A 26 19.63 4.52 0.19
CA TYR A 26 19.30 5.61 -0.73
C TYR A 26 18.43 6.64 0.00
N SER A 27 18.47 7.89 -0.45
CA SER A 27 17.69 8.98 0.14
C SER A 27 16.21 8.91 -0.25
N LEU A 28 15.31 9.36 0.64
CA LEU A 28 13.91 9.66 0.35
C LEU A 28 13.81 10.65 -0.81
N GLU A 29 14.64 11.69 -0.84
CA GLU A 29 14.59 12.68 -1.93
C GLU A 29 14.87 12.04 -3.30
N ALA A 30 15.89 11.18 -3.40
CA ALA A 30 16.13 10.44 -4.64
C ALA A 30 14.97 9.51 -5.01
N LEU A 31 14.38 8.81 -4.04
CA LEU A 31 13.19 7.97 -4.27
C LEU A 31 12.02 8.82 -4.76
N LEU A 32 11.82 10.00 -4.19
CA LEU A 32 10.70 10.91 -4.46
C LEU A 32 11.04 11.96 -5.53
N ALA A 33 12.04 11.69 -6.37
CA ALA A 33 12.43 12.49 -7.52
C ALA A 33 12.71 13.97 -7.20
N GLY A 34 13.36 14.23 -6.07
CA GLY A 34 13.72 15.57 -5.59
C GLY A 34 12.57 16.35 -4.95
N ASN A 35 11.41 15.74 -4.73
CA ASN A 35 10.30 16.38 -4.04
C ASN A 35 10.56 16.41 -2.52
N TYR A 36 11.37 17.38 -2.08
CA TYR A 36 11.75 17.57 -0.68
C TYR A 36 10.55 17.81 0.25
N LEU A 37 9.51 18.51 -0.22
CA LEU A 37 8.28 18.72 0.56
C LEU A 37 7.59 17.39 0.89
N MET A 38 7.53 16.46 -0.08
CA MET A 38 7.00 15.12 0.16
C MET A 38 7.96 14.28 1.01
N ALA A 39 9.28 14.43 0.83
CA ALA A 39 10.27 13.71 1.62
C ALA A 39 10.16 14.06 3.12
N ASP A 40 9.94 15.33 3.45
CA ASP A 40 9.79 15.80 4.83
C ASP A 40 8.62 15.13 5.57
N LEU A 41 7.57 14.70 4.86
CA LEU A 41 6.44 13.93 5.44
C LEU A 41 6.87 12.56 5.98
N PHE A 42 7.95 11.99 5.43
CA PHE A 42 8.39 10.63 5.70
C PHE A 42 9.76 10.55 6.35
N ARG A 43 10.46 11.68 6.57
CA ARG A 43 11.74 11.67 7.29
C ARG A 43 11.58 11.15 8.69
N ASN A 44 12.46 10.22 9.09
CA ASN A 44 12.35 9.43 10.33
C ASN A 44 11.11 8.51 10.42
N GLY A 45 10.43 8.30 9.28
CA GLY A 45 9.24 7.48 9.17
C GLY A 45 9.53 5.99 9.17
N THR A 46 8.55 5.23 8.70
CA THR A 46 8.64 3.77 8.57
C THR A 46 8.51 3.39 7.10
N PHE A 47 9.29 2.43 6.64
CA PHE A 47 9.20 1.90 5.29
C PHE A 47 9.07 0.38 5.26
N VAL A 48 8.45 -0.13 4.20
CA VAL A 48 8.44 -1.55 3.84
C VAL A 48 8.62 -1.68 2.35
N THR A 49 9.59 -2.49 1.92
CA THR A 49 9.86 -2.80 0.52
C THR A 49 9.50 -4.26 0.26
N THR A 50 8.49 -4.49 -0.58
CA THR A 50 8.01 -5.82 -0.95
C THR A 50 8.40 -6.13 -2.39
N TYR A 51 9.10 -7.25 -2.59
CA TYR A 51 9.44 -7.77 -3.90
C TYR A 51 8.38 -8.77 -4.37
N LEU A 52 7.89 -8.60 -5.60
CA LEU A 52 6.96 -9.49 -6.26
C LEU A 52 7.72 -10.25 -7.35
N SER A 53 7.93 -11.54 -7.13
CA SER A 53 8.56 -12.43 -8.11
C SER A 53 7.58 -12.74 -9.26
N PRO A 54 8.06 -13.19 -10.43
CA PRO A 54 7.19 -13.47 -11.58
C PRO A 54 6.08 -14.51 -11.38
N ARG A 55 6.13 -15.29 -10.30
CA ARG A 55 5.11 -16.29 -9.94
C ARG A 55 4.02 -15.71 -9.03
N ASP A 56 4.24 -14.54 -8.45
CA ASP A 56 3.35 -13.96 -7.46
C ASP A 56 2.20 -13.21 -8.14
N TYR A 57 1.15 -12.91 -7.38
CA TYR A 57 0.04 -12.09 -7.85
C TYR A 57 0.48 -10.62 -7.98
N HIS A 58 0.47 -10.10 -9.21
CA HIS A 58 1.06 -8.80 -9.56
C HIS A 58 0.12 -7.60 -9.44
N ARG A 59 -1.04 -7.74 -8.78
CA ARG A 59 -1.85 -6.57 -8.42
C ARG A 59 -1.55 -6.16 -6.99
N VAL A 60 -1.61 -4.87 -6.74
CA VAL A 60 -1.26 -4.21 -5.50
C VAL A 60 -2.53 -3.57 -4.94
N HIS A 61 -2.70 -3.70 -3.64
CA HIS A 61 -3.89 -3.34 -2.90
C HIS A 61 -3.56 -2.33 -1.79
N MET A 62 -4.57 -1.58 -1.38
CA MET A 62 -4.45 -0.61 -0.30
C MET A 62 -4.23 -1.31 1.05
N PRO A 63 -3.23 -0.90 1.85
CA PRO A 63 -2.98 -1.47 3.17
C PRO A 63 -3.98 -0.97 4.23
N CYS A 64 -4.62 0.17 3.96
CA CYS A 64 -5.63 0.82 4.79
C CYS A 64 -6.56 1.68 3.92
N ASN A 65 -7.61 2.25 4.52
CA ASN A 65 -8.42 3.26 3.85
C ASN A 65 -7.53 4.47 3.53
N GLY A 66 -7.76 5.11 2.37
CA GLY A 66 -7.02 6.31 2.02
C GLY A 66 -7.66 7.10 0.88
N ILE A 67 -7.38 8.40 0.90
CA ILE A 67 -7.82 9.37 -0.11
C ILE A 67 -6.60 9.73 -0.94
N LEU A 68 -6.66 9.48 -2.25
CA LEU A 68 -5.57 9.80 -3.16
C LEU A 68 -5.39 11.32 -3.21
N ARG A 69 -4.15 11.79 -3.02
CA ARG A 69 -3.81 13.22 -3.04
C ARG A 69 -2.89 13.57 -4.19
N GLU A 70 -1.88 12.75 -4.43
CA GLU A 70 -0.93 12.97 -5.52
C GLU A 70 -0.50 11.66 -6.18
N MET A 71 -0.20 11.75 -7.47
CA MET A 71 0.46 10.70 -8.22
C MET A 71 1.61 11.31 -9.02
N ILE A 72 2.79 10.70 -8.98
CA ILE A 72 3.96 11.16 -9.73
C ILE A 72 4.52 9.98 -10.52
N TYR A 73 4.51 10.10 -11.85
CA TYR A 73 5.30 9.22 -12.71
C TYR A 73 6.72 9.76 -12.81
N VAL A 74 7.69 8.89 -12.58
CA VAL A 74 9.11 9.21 -12.68
C VAL A 74 9.75 8.31 -13.75
N PRO A 75 10.26 8.88 -14.85
CA PRO A 75 11.01 8.11 -15.84
C PRO A 75 12.30 7.60 -15.20
N GLY A 76 12.77 6.45 -15.65
CA GLY A 76 13.96 5.84 -15.07
C GLY A 76 14.46 4.65 -15.85
N ASP A 77 15.51 4.05 -15.32
CA ASP A 77 16.07 2.81 -15.81
C ASP A 77 15.07 1.65 -15.62
N LEU A 78 15.31 0.51 -16.25
CA LEU A 78 14.54 -0.72 -16.02
C LEU A 78 15.50 -1.83 -15.65
N PHE A 79 16.23 -1.67 -14.54
CA PHE A 79 17.05 -2.74 -14.00
C PHE A 79 16.17 -3.86 -13.44
N SER A 80 16.67 -5.09 -13.50
CA SER A 80 15.97 -6.23 -12.89
C SER A 80 15.98 -6.04 -11.40
N VAL A 81 14.84 -6.28 -10.76
CA VAL A 81 14.77 -6.30 -9.30
C VAL A 81 14.80 -7.75 -8.84
N ASN A 82 15.82 -8.09 -8.06
CA ASN A 82 15.95 -9.32 -7.30
C ASN A 82 16.92 -9.05 -6.14
N HIS A 83 17.10 -10.04 -5.26
CA HIS A 83 17.96 -9.87 -4.09
C HIS A 83 19.42 -9.53 -4.45
N LEU A 84 19.95 -10.12 -5.53
CA LEU A 84 21.32 -9.86 -5.98
C LEU A 84 21.47 -8.44 -6.52
N THR A 85 20.56 -7.95 -7.35
CA THR A 85 20.64 -6.58 -7.89
C THR A 85 20.41 -5.54 -6.81
N ALA A 86 19.52 -5.79 -5.85
CA ALA A 86 19.30 -4.91 -4.70
C ALA A 86 20.56 -4.75 -3.82
N GLN A 87 21.45 -5.74 -3.79
CA GLN A 87 22.72 -5.68 -3.05
C GLN A 87 23.86 -4.99 -3.81
N ASN A 88 23.77 -4.86 -5.13
CA ASN A 88 24.90 -4.46 -5.97
C ASN A 88 24.65 -3.19 -6.79
N VAL A 89 23.39 -2.85 -7.08
CA VAL A 89 23.04 -1.66 -7.86
C VAL A 89 22.73 -0.52 -6.92
N PRO A 90 23.55 0.55 -6.87
CA PRO A 90 23.27 1.69 -6.02
C PRO A 90 22.01 2.43 -6.50
N ASN A 91 21.20 2.88 -5.55
CA ASN A 91 19.97 3.64 -5.80
C ASN A 91 18.99 2.91 -6.75
N LEU A 92 18.94 1.57 -6.69
CA LEU A 92 18.15 0.75 -7.62
C LEU A 92 16.71 1.26 -7.76
N PHE A 93 16.03 1.45 -6.62
CA PHE A 93 14.62 1.88 -6.62
C PHE A 93 14.42 3.35 -6.96
N ALA A 94 15.42 4.20 -6.65
CA ALA A 94 15.39 5.62 -6.98
C ALA A 94 15.76 5.91 -8.45
N ARG A 95 16.40 4.94 -9.13
CA ARG A 95 16.76 5.02 -10.55
C ARG A 95 15.73 4.36 -11.46
N ASN A 96 15.08 3.29 -11.01
CA ASN A 96 14.11 2.60 -11.85
C ASN A 96 12.87 3.46 -12.12
N GLU A 97 12.27 3.25 -13.30
CA GLU A 97 10.96 3.78 -13.67
C GLU A 97 9.93 3.40 -12.60
N ARG A 98 9.15 4.38 -12.14
CA ARG A 98 8.21 4.18 -11.03
C ARG A 98 7.04 5.15 -11.05
N VAL A 99 5.98 4.76 -10.36
CA VAL A 99 4.82 5.60 -10.06
C VAL A 99 4.67 5.72 -8.55
N ILE A 100 4.71 6.94 -8.05
CA ILE A 100 4.56 7.30 -6.64
C ILE A 100 3.10 7.71 -6.43
N CYS A 101 2.42 7.12 -5.45
CA CYS A 101 1.05 7.50 -5.08
C CYS A 101 1.02 7.93 -3.60
N LEU A 102 0.60 9.16 -3.33
CA LEU A 102 0.44 9.71 -1.99
C LEU A 102 -1.03 9.70 -1.59
N PHE A 103 -1.31 9.20 -0.40
CA PHE A 103 -2.64 9.14 0.19
C PHE A 103 -2.67 9.82 1.56
N ASP A 104 -3.79 10.48 1.84
CA ASP A 104 -4.18 10.78 3.22
C ASP A 104 -4.88 9.57 3.80
N THR A 105 -4.54 9.20 5.03
CA THR A 105 -5.12 8.05 5.74
C THR A 105 -5.38 8.43 7.19
N GLU A 106 -6.19 7.62 7.88
CA GLU A 106 -6.38 7.74 9.34
C GLU A 106 -5.06 7.60 10.13
N PHE A 107 -4.01 7.03 9.51
CA PHE A 107 -2.66 6.89 10.09
C PHE A 107 -1.71 8.01 9.61
N GLY A 108 -2.23 9.13 9.13
CA GLY A 108 -1.44 10.22 8.53
C GLY A 108 -1.08 9.96 7.05
N PRO A 109 -0.14 10.73 6.48
CA PRO A 109 0.23 10.57 5.09
C PRO A 109 0.94 9.23 4.87
N MET A 110 0.56 8.55 3.79
CA MET A 110 1.14 7.28 3.35
C MET A 110 1.49 7.36 1.86
N ALA A 111 2.70 6.98 1.49
CA ALA A 111 3.05 6.75 0.09
C ALA A 111 3.02 5.25 -0.24
N GLN A 112 2.51 4.90 -1.42
CA GLN A 112 2.65 3.59 -2.02
C GLN A 112 3.25 3.76 -3.42
N ILE A 113 4.43 3.17 -3.63
CA ILE A 113 5.27 3.41 -4.79
C ILE A 113 5.43 2.11 -5.55
N LEU A 114 5.02 2.11 -6.82
CA LEU A 114 5.15 0.99 -7.73
C LEU A 114 6.42 1.17 -8.56
N VAL A 115 7.41 0.29 -8.38
CA VAL A 115 8.70 0.35 -9.08
C VAL A 115 8.76 -0.76 -10.13
N GLY A 116 8.94 -0.38 -11.39
CA GLY A 116 9.09 -1.29 -12.51
C GLY A 116 10.45 -2.00 -12.52
N ALA A 117 10.57 -3.02 -13.37
CA ALA A 117 11.80 -3.79 -13.57
C ALA A 117 12.01 -4.17 -15.04
N THR A 118 13.18 -4.72 -15.41
CA THR A 118 13.46 -5.22 -16.78
C THR A 118 12.34 -6.12 -17.27
N ILE A 119 11.95 -5.99 -18.55
CA ILE A 119 10.85 -6.75 -19.20
C ILE A 119 9.46 -6.34 -18.68
N VAL A 120 9.39 -5.64 -17.54
CA VAL A 120 8.17 -5.30 -16.82
C VAL A 120 8.11 -3.84 -16.42
N GLY A 121 8.16 -2.96 -17.43
CA GLY A 121 7.96 -1.53 -17.21
C GLY A 121 6.52 -1.07 -17.41
N SER A 122 5.52 -1.97 -17.31
CA SER A 122 4.11 -1.57 -17.43
C SER A 122 3.52 -1.37 -16.04
N ILE A 123 3.04 -0.16 -15.76
CA ILE A 123 2.47 0.22 -14.46
C ILE A 123 1.10 0.84 -14.71
N GLU A 124 0.10 0.31 -14.02
CA GLU A 124 -1.29 0.74 -14.14
C GLU A 124 -1.89 1.01 -12.77
N THR A 125 -2.76 2.01 -12.68
CA THR A 125 -3.56 2.30 -11.47
C THR A 125 -5.05 2.24 -11.80
N VAL A 126 -5.87 1.90 -10.81
CA VAL A 126 -7.31 1.69 -11.03
C VAL A 126 -8.05 2.97 -11.43
N TRP A 127 -7.51 4.15 -11.13
CA TRP A 127 -8.12 5.45 -11.42
C TRP A 127 -7.64 6.11 -12.72
N ALA A 128 -6.46 5.74 -13.24
CA ALA A 128 -5.87 6.37 -14.42
C ALA A 128 -5.48 5.37 -15.53
N GLY A 129 -5.71 4.08 -15.33
CA GLY A 129 -5.36 3.04 -16.30
C GLY A 129 -3.84 2.91 -16.45
N THR A 130 -3.39 2.67 -17.67
CA THR A 130 -1.97 2.49 -17.98
C THR A 130 -1.23 3.82 -17.96
N ILE A 131 -0.29 3.98 -17.01
CA ILE A 131 0.54 5.18 -16.88
C ILE A 131 1.77 5.09 -17.79
N THR A 132 2.39 3.92 -17.80
CA THR A 132 3.50 3.56 -18.69
C THR A 132 3.28 2.12 -19.15
N PRO A 133 3.45 1.80 -20.44
CA PRO A 133 3.71 2.71 -21.59
C PRO A 133 2.52 3.65 -21.93
N PRO A 134 2.76 4.75 -22.67
CA PRO A 134 4.01 5.17 -23.32
C PRO A 134 5.04 5.77 -22.35
N ARG A 135 6.33 5.69 -22.71
CA ARG A 135 7.46 6.25 -21.95
C ARG A 135 7.93 7.55 -22.58
N GLU A 136 7.41 8.66 -22.10
CA GLU A 136 7.73 10.00 -22.64
C GLU A 136 9.05 10.57 -22.10
N GLY A 137 9.66 9.93 -21.09
CA GLY A 137 10.94 10.39 -20.52
C GLY A 137 10.84 11.66 -19.68
N ILE A 138 9.63 12.07 -19.29
CA ILE A 138 9.37 13.26 -18.46
C ILE A 138 8.66 12.88 -17.17
N ILE A 139 8.96 13.60 -16.08
CA ILE A 139 8.19 13.49 -14.84
C ILE A 139 6.80 14.07 -15.08
N LYS A 140 5.76 13.34 -14.66
CA LYS A 140 4.36 13.80 -14.70
C LYS A 140 3.80 13.77 -13.28
N ARG A 141 3.04 14.79 -12.91
CA ARG A 141 2.40 14.91 -11.60
C ARG A 141 0.92 15.20 -11.78
N TRP A 142 0.09 14.48 -11.03
CA TRP A 142 -1.35 14.66 -10.93
C TRP A 142 -1.73 14.87 -9.48
N THR A 143 -2.75 15.68 -9.24
CA THR A 143 -3.22 16.05 -7.90
C THR A 143 -4.72 15.87 -7.80
N TRP A 144 -5.19 15.46 -6.63
CA TRP A 144 -6.59 15.27 -6.32
C TRP A 144 -7.01 16.10 -5.09
N PRO A 145 -8.28 16.55 -5.04
CA PRO A 145 -8.83 17.23 -3.87
C PRO A 145 -8.74 16.38 -2.60
N ALA A 146 -8.83 17.05 -1.45
CA ALA A 146 -9.08 16.35 -0.18
C ALA A 146 -10.48 15.70 -0.19
N GLY A 147 -10.75 14.81 0.76
CA GLY A 147 -12.03 14.10 0.88
C GLY A 147 -13.26 15.00 0.87
N GLU A 148 -14.41 14.43 0.53
CA GLU A 148 -15.72 15.10 0.51
C GLU A 148 -15.84 16.27 -0.49
N ASN A 149 -14.90 16.36 -1.44
CA ASN A 149 -14.96 17.30 -2.56
C ASN A 149 -15.24 16.54 -3.88
N ASP A 150 -15.90 17.20 -4.82
CA ASP A 150 -16.13 16.69 -6.16
C ASP A 150 -14.81 16.32 -6.85
N GLY A 151 -14.73 15.09 -7.37
CA GLY A 151 -13.52 14.56 -8.00
C GLY A 151 -12.48 13.99 -7.04
N SER A 152 -12.77 13.90 -5.74
CA SER A 152 -11.94 13.13 -4.80
C SER A 152 -11.99 11.63 -5.12
N VAL A 153 -10.87 10.93 -4.91
CA VAL A 153 -10.74 9.49 -5.14
C VAL A 153 -10.35 8.83 -3.83
N ALA A 154 -11.23 7.98 -3.31
CA ALA A 154 -11.01 7.22 -2.08
C ALA A 154 -10.96 5.71 -2.38
N LEU A 155 -10.12 5.00 -1.65
CA LEU A 155 -9.97 3.54 -1.74
C LEU A 155 -10.02 2.94 -0.34
N LEU A 156 -10.74 1.83 -0.20
CA LEU A 156 -10.86 1.11 1.06
C LEU A 156 -9.68 0.16 1.29
N LYS A 157 -9.44 -0.20 2.55
CA LYS A 157 -8.48 -1.24 2.93
C LYS A 157 -8.74 -2.52 2.14
N GLY A 158 -7.70 -3.05 1.49
CA GLY A 158 -7.77 -4.26 0.68
C GLY A 158 -8.31 -4.05 -0.73
N GLN A 159 -8.75 -2.85 -1.10
CA GLN A 159 -9.17 -2.55 -2.47
C GLN A 159 -7.93 -2.51 -3.39
N GLU A 160 -8.07 -3.03 -4.61
CA GLU A 160 -7.03 -2.95 -5.63
C GLU A 160 -6.76 -1.48 -5.97
N MET A 161 -5.48 -1.10 -6.02
CA MET A 161 -5.06 0.28 -6.34
C MET A 161 -4.25 0.37 -7.64
N GLY A 162 -3.55 -0.71 -7.98
CA GLY A 162 -2.72 -0.75 -9.18
C GLY A 162 -2.16 -2.13 -9.42
N ARG A 163 -1.41 -2.27 -10.51
CA ARG A 163 -0.85 -3.57 -10.91
C ARG A 163 0.37 -3.42 -11.80
N PHE A 164 1.13 -4.49 -11.83
CA PHE A 164 2.20 -4.73 -12.79
C PHE A 164 1.79 -5.85 -13.73
N LYS A 165 2.49 -5.96 -14.86
CA LYS A 165 2.26 -7.08 -15.78
C LYS A 165 3.09 -8.33 -15.43
N LEU A 166 4.26 -8.20 -14.77
CA LEU A 166 5.21 -9.27 -14.35
C LEU A 166 6.14 -8.71 -13.21
N GLY A 167 7.20 -9.41 -12.81
CA GLY A 167 8.16 -9.06 -11.71
C GLY A 167 8.36 -7.57 -11.38
N SER A 168 8.25 -7.19 -10.10
CA SER A 168 8.11 -5.79 -9.68
C SER A 168 8.40 -5.57 -8.18
N THR A 169 8.35 -4.32 -7.73
CA THR A 169 8.54 -3.97 -6.31
C THR A 169 7.57 -2.88 -5.88
N VAL A 170 7.05 -3.03 -4.67
CA VAL A 170 6.20 -2.04 -4.01
C VAL A 170 6.93 -1.52 -2.78
N ILE A 171 7.00 -0.19 -2.65
CA ILE A 171 7.54 0.47 -1.45
C ILE A 171 6.40 1.22 -0.79
N ASN A 172 6.19 0.97 0.51
CA ASN A 172 5.30 1.75 1.35
C ASN A 172 6.11 2.63 2.28
N LEU A 173 5.71 3.91 2.38
CA LEU A 173 6.24 4.86 3.34
C LEU A 173 5.10 5.33 4.25
N PHE A 174 5.39 5.42 5.54
CA PHE A 174 4.47 5.91 6.56
C PHE A 174 5.15 7.02 7.35
N ALA A 175 4.37 8.03 7.74
CA ALA A 175 4.85 9.13 8.56
C ALA A 175 5.39 8.66 9.93
N THR A 176 6.31 9.45 10.47
CA THR A 176 6.98 9.19 11.74
C THR A 176 6.02 9.02 12.89
N GLY A 177 6.20 7.93 13.64
CA GLY A 177 5.43 7.67 14.85
C GLY A 177 3.95 7.38 14.63
N LYS A 178 3.51 7.07 13.40
CA LYS A 178 2.11 6.76 13.09
C LYS A 178 1.76 5.28 13.04
N VAL A 179 2.73 4.43 12.74
CA VAL A 179 2.50 2.99 12.63
C VAL A 179 3.63 2.18 13.28
N ASN A 180 3.27 1.07 13.91
CA ASN A 180 4.19 0.02 14.33
C ASN A 180 4.02 -1.17 13.39
N LEU A 181 5.11 -1.60 12.75
CA LEU A 181 5.08 -2.81 11.91
C LEU A 181 4.81 -4.04 12.80
N VAL A 182 4.13 -5.03 12.25
CA VAL A 182 3.90 -6.31 12.92
C VAL A 182 5.24 -6.95 13.27
N GLU A 183 5.45 -7.29 14.55
CA GLU A 183 6.76 -7.68 15.10
C GLU A 183 7.39 -8.90 14.43
N GLN A 184 6.57 -9.81 13.90
CA GLN A 184 7.02 -11.03 13.23
C GLN A 184 7.52 -10.79 11.80
N LEU A 185 7.38 -9.57 11.26
CA LEU A 185 7.85 -9.24 9.92
C LEU A 185 9.34 -8.93 9.94
N GLU A 186 10.08 -9.62 9.08
CA GLU A 186 11.50 -9.43 8.86
C GLU A 186 11.86 -9.48 7.36
N SER A 187 13.12 -9.21 7.03
CA SER A 187 13.61 -9.47 5.67
C SER A 187 13.40 -10.94 5.32
N LEU A 188 12.94 -11.20 4.10
CA LEU A 188 12.56 -12.52 3.59
C LEU A 188 11.23 -13.10 4.12
N SER A 189 10.48 -12.37 4.95
CA SER A 189 9.10 -12.77 5.28
C SER A 189 8.24 -12.82 4.02
N VAL A 190 7.54 -13.94 3.82
CA VAL A 190 6.55 -14.09 2.73
C VAL A 190 5.33 -13.24 3.06
N THR A 191 4.84 -12.49 2.07
CA THR A 191 3.66 -11.63 2.21
C THR A 191 2.52 -12.17 1.36
N LYS A 192 1.31 -12.07 1.90
CA LYS A 192 0.07 -12.23 1.13
C LYS A 192 -0.86 -11.04 1.35
N ILE A 193 -1.61 -10.66 0.33
CA ILE A 193 -2.64 -9.63 0.44
C ILE A 193 -3.62 -9.99 1.56
N GLY A 194 -4.06 -8.97 2.30
CA GLY A 194 -4.97 -9.11 3.43
C GLY A 194 -4.29 -9.50 4.76
N GLN A 195 -3.05 -9.99 4.75
CA GLN A 195 -2.30 -10.21 5.99
C GLN A 195 -1.99 -8.88 6.71
N PRO A 196 -1.86 -8.87 8.04
CA PRO A 196 -1.53 -7.66 8.78
C PRO A 196 -0.12 -7.16 8.38
N LEU A 197 0.00 -5.83 8.22
CA LEU A 197 1.27 -5.17 7.91
C LEU A 197 1.78 -4.36 9.11
N ALA A 198 0.89 -3.55 9.67
CA ALA A 198 1.19 -2.64 10.76
C ALA A 198 -0.09 -2.37 11.57
N VAL A 199 0.10 -1.85 12.77
CA VAL A 199 -0.94 -1.32 13.64
C VAL A 199 -0.67 0.16 13.92
N SER A 200 -1.71 0.92 14.26
CA SER A 200 -1.55 2.31 14.72
C SER A 200 -0.69 2.37 15.98
N THR A 201 0.08 3.44 16.13
CA THR A 201 0.71 3.80 17.41
C THR A 201 -0.31 4.44 18.37
N GLU A 202 -1.37 5.02 17.83
CA GLU A 202 -2.46 5.60 18.60
C GLU A 202 -3.46 4.49 18.95
N THR A 203 -3.71 4.29 20.24
CA THR A 203 -4.81 3.43 20.72
C THR A 203 -6.13 4.10 20.37
N PHE A 204 -6.79 3.62 19.32
CA PHE A 204 -8.19 3.94 19.09
C PHE A 204 -9.01 3.29 20.20
N VAL A 205 -9.55 4.10 21.11
CA VAL A 205 -10.66 3.66 21.96
C VAL A 205 -11.86 3.59 21.03
N THR A 206 -12.27 2.38 20.66
CA THR A 206 -13.62 2.18 20.11
C THR A 206 -14.58 2.73 21.17
N PRO A 207 -15.43 3.72 20.86
CA PRO A 207 -16.58 3.98 21.70
C PRO A 207 -17.31 2.64 21.85
N ASP A 208 -17.72 2.29 23.07
CA ASP A 208 -18.68 1.20 23.28
C ASP A 208 -19.97 1.61 22.55
N ALA A 209 -20.02 1.33 21.24
CA ALA A 209 -21.25 1.35 20.50
C ALA A 209 -21.94 0.04 20.88
N GLU A 210 -22.88 0.12 21.81
CA GLU A 210 -23.90 -0.91 21.92
C GLU A 210 -24.47 -1.11 20.51
N PRO A 211 -24.45 -2.35 19.96
CA PRO A 211 -25.08 -2.58 18.68
C PRO A 211 -26.52 -2.11 18.80
N ALA A 212 -26.94 -1.22 17.88
CA ALA A 212 -28.32 -0.80 17.83
C ALA A 212 -29.18 -2.07 17.73
N PRO A 213 -30.20 -2.23 18.60
CA PRO A 213 -31.07 -3.38 18.50
C PRO A 213 -31.66 -3.43 17.09
N LEU A 214 -31.59 -4.61 16.47
CA LEU A 214 -32.19 -4.83 15.16
C LEU A 214 -33.68 -4.42 15.24
N PRO A 215 -34.20 -3.68 14.24
CA PRO A 215 -35.62 -3.38 14.15
C PRO A 215 -36.44 -4.68 14.22
N ALA A 216 -37.59 -4.64 14.90
CA ALA A 216 -38.46 -5.81 15.04
C ALA A 216 -38.83 -6.44 13.68
N GLU A 217 -38.93 -5.63 12.62
CA GLU A 217 -39.18 -6.08 11.25
C GLU A 217 -38.06 -6.95 10.66
N GLU A 218 -36.78 -6.66 10.98
CA GLU A 218 -35.65 -7.52 10.55
C GLU A 218 -35.63 -8.84 11.33
N ILE A 219 -35.99 -8.80 12.62
CA ILE A 219 -36.09 -9.99 13.48
C ILE A 219 -37.24 -10.90 13.01
N GLU A 220 -38.41 -10.35 12.68
CA GLU A 220 -39.55 -11.09 12.13
C GLU A 220 -39.23 -11.66 10.74
N ALA A 221 -38.59 -10.87 9.86
CA ALA A 221 -38.20 -11.34 8.53
C ALA A 221 -37.21 -12.51 8.59
N GLU A 222 -36.28 -12.51 9.55
CA GLU A 222 -35.31 -13.58 9.74
C GLU A 222 -35.97 -14.84 10.35
N HIS A 223 -36.95 -14.66 11.25
CA HIS A 223 -37.79 -15.75 11.77
C HIS A 223 -38.67 -16.39 10.68
N ASP A 224 -39.31 -15.58 9.83
CA ASP A 224 -40.16 -16.05 8.73
C ASP A 224 -39.36 -16.70 7.59
N ALA A 225 -38.09 -16.30 7.42
CA ALA A 225 -37.20 -16.85 6.40
C ALA A 225 -36.52 -18.18 6.80
N SER A 226 -36.68 -18.64 8.05
CA SER A 226 -36.06 -19.88 8.55
C SER A 226 -37.05 -21.05 8.53
N PRO A 227 -36.94 -22.00 7.57
CA PRO A 227 -37.97 -23.02 7.36
C PRO A 227 -37.85 -24.23 8.31
N LEU A 228 -37.30 -24.07 9.52
CA LEU A 228 -37.06 -25.16 10.45
C LEU A 228 -37.30 -24.76 11.90
N VAL A 229 -38.57 -24.63 12.31
CA VAL A 229 -39.00 -25.02 13.67
C VAL A 229 -40.41 -25.63 13.56
N ASP A 230 -40.46 -26.95 13.45
CA ASP A 230 -41.69 -27.71 13.72
C ASP A 230 -42.01 -27.57 15.22
N ASP A 231 -43.18 -27.00 15.50
CA ASP A 231 -43.82 -26.91 16.81
C ASP A 231 -44.01 -28.31 17.41
N LYS A 232 -43.06 -28.79 18.23
CA LYS A 232 -43.40 -29.74 19.29
C LYS A 232 -43.94 -28.97 20.49
N LYS A 233 -45.25 -28.74 20.47
CA LYS A 233 -46.04 -28.48 21.67
C LYS A 233 -45.97 -29.71 22.57
N ASP A 234 -45.11 -29.67 23.57
CA ASP A 234 -45.25 -30.54 24.74
C ASP A 234 -46.53 -30.14 25.49
N GLN A 235 -47.54 -31.01 25.43
CA GLN A 235 -48.68 -30.99 26.34
C GLN A 235 -48.33 -31.75 27.62
N VAL A 236 -48.83 -31.20 28.72
CA VAL A 236 -48.80 -31.67 30.12
C VAL A 236 -49.25 -33.12 30.27
#